data_AF-A0A0F2I9H3-F1
#
_entry.id   AF-A0A0F2I9H3-F1
#
_cell.length_a   1.000
_cell.length_b   1.000
_cell.length_c   1.000
_cell.angle_alpha   90.00
_cell.angle_beta   90.00
_cell.angle_gamma   90.00
#
_symmetry.space_group_name_H-M   'P 1'
#
loop_
_entity.id
_entity.type
_entity.pdbx_description
1 polymer ?
#
loop_
_entity_poly.entity_id
_entity_poly.type
_entity_poly.pdbx_seq_one_letter_code
_entity_poly.pdbx_strand_id
1 'polypeptide(L)'
;MKKLLPLLIGAVLGGLNTSAWADSLAEIYDLSKQNDPQLLSVKAKRDAAFEAITSSRSSLLPQINLTAGYNLTRGDTDLDAGGSRDNDQNALSAGISFSQELYKRSSWITLDNAEKTARQADASYAATQQALILRVAQAYFAVLKAQDNLDFVRAEKAAVARQLEQTKQRFEVGLSAITDVHDAQAQYDGVLADEVLAENSLTNSYEALREITGQEHKNLNVLDTKRFTASRSSTPAEALIEEAQEKNLSLLSARIATDIAKENISLASSGHLPSLTLDGGYNYADIGSSENSDGTTNNFNIGLNLNVPLYTGGNITSQTKQAEFNYVATSQDLEATYRGVVKEVRAQKNNINASIGALRAYEQSVVSAKSALEATEAGFDVGTRTIVDVLDATRRLYDANKNLSDARYNYILSVLQLRQAIGTLSEQDILDVDAGLIAKK
;
A
#
# COMPACT_ATOMS: atom_id res chain seq x y z
N MET A 1 38.63 21.66 18.30
CA MET A 1 39.90 21.25 17.67
C MET A 1 39.60 20.23 16.60
N LYS A 2 39.98 20.55 15.35
CA LYS A 2 39.77 19.77 14.13
C LYS A 2 40.79 18.64 14.03
N LYS A 3 40.37 17.44 13.61
CA LYS A 3 41.17 16.43 12.87
C LYS A 3 40.18 15.64 12.01
N LEU A 4 39.94 15.99 10.74
CA LEU A 4 40.71 15.72 9.51
C LEU A 4 40.89 14.22 9.17
N LEU A 5 40.26 13.89 8.04
CA LEU A 5 40.31 12.69 7.17
C LEU A 5 41.75 12.23 6.83
N PRO A 6 41.89 10.97 6.39
CA PRO A 6 42.05 10.69 4.96
C PRO A 6 41.08 9.59 4.49
N LEU A 7 40.23 9.80 3.50
CA LEU A 7 40.51 9.79 2.05
C LEU A 7 41.07 8.44 1.59
N LEU A 8 40.16 7.48 1.38
CA LEU A 8 40.40 6.27 0.59
C LEU A 8 39.41 6.29 -0.58
N ILE A 9 39.90 6.81 -1.70
CA ILE A 9 39.31 6.67 -3.03
C ILE A 9 39.49 5.20 -3.41
N GLY A 10 38.45 4.41 -3.17
CA GLY A 10 38.29 3.08 -3.73
C GLY A 10 37.29 3.18 -4.87
N ALA A 11 37.78 3.38 -6.09
CA ALA A 11 36.99 3.30 -7.31
C ALA A 11 36.51 1.84 -7.50
N VAL A 12 35.34 1.52 -6.96
CA VAL A 12 34.58 0.34 -7.37
C VAL A 12 33.77 0.75 -8.59
N LEU A 13 34.45 0.80 -9.74
CA LEU A 13 33.85 0.56 -11.04
C LEU A 13 33.52 -0.94 -11.11
N GLY A 14 32.55 -1.35 -10.29
CA GLY A 14 31.87 -2.63 -10.44
C GLY A 14 30.77 -2.42 -11.46
N GLY A 15 31.11 -2.57 -12.73
CA GLY A 15 30.11 -2.80 -13.77
C GLY A 15 29.32 -4.03 -13.37
N LEU A 16 28.17 -3.82 -12.75
CA LEU A 16 27.12 -4.82 -12.69
C LEU A 16 26.70 -5.03 -14.13
N ASN A 17 27.29 -6.03 -14.77
CA ASN A 17 26.68 -6.69 -15.89
C ASN A 17 25.32 -7.16 -15.40
N THR A 18 24.28 -6.37 -15.66
CA THR A 18 22.92 -6.89 -15.74
C THR A 18 22.97 -7.88 -16.89
N SER A 19 23.27 -9.13 -16.55
CA SER A 19 23.05 -10.24 -17.45
C SER A 19 21.64 -10.04 -18.01
N ALA A 20 21.52 -9.90 -19.32
CA ALA A 20 20.28 -9.65 -20.03
C ALA A 20 19.36 -10.89 -20.02
N TRP A 21 19.04 -11.36 -18.83
CA TRP A 21 18.04 -12.39 -18.56
C TRP A 21 16.72 -11.65 -18.38
N ALA A 22 15.65 -12.22 -18.91
CA ALA A 22 14.32 -11.64 -18.74
C ALA A 22 13.95 -11.72 -17.25
N ASP A 23 13.58 -10.59 -16.68
CA ASP A 23 13.23 -10.50 -15.26
C ASP A 23 11.95 -11.30 -15.02
N SER A 24 11.97 -12.20 -14.04
CA SER A 24 10.78 -12.98 -13.66
C SER A 24 9.83 -12.15 -12.79
N LEU A 25 8.57 -12.56 -12.71
CA LEU A 25 7.59 -11.91 -11.83
C LEU A 25 8.03 -12.03 -10.37
N ALA A 26 8.63 -13.16 -10.00
CA ALA A 26 9.13 -13.39 -8.66
C ALA A 26 10.32 -12.47 -8.31
N GLU A 27 11.27 -12.30 -9.25
CA GLU A 27 12.42 -11.40 -9.08
C GLU A 27 11.97 -9.94 -8.93
N ILE A 28 11.02 -9.50 -9.73
CA ILE A 28 10.44 -8.16 -9.65
C ILE A 28 9.71 -7.93 -8.33
N TYR A 29 8.98 -8.94 -7.85
CA TYR A 29 8.34 -8.87 -6.54
C TYR A 29 9.36 -8.80 -5.40
N ASP A 30 10.43 -9.59 -5.44
CA ASP A 30 11.50 -9.55 -4.45
C ASP A 30 12.26 -8.22 -4.43
N LEU A 31 12.46 -7.62 -5.60
CA LEU A 31 13.02 -6.28 -5.73
C LEU A 31 12.07 -5.22 -5.14
N SER A 32 10.77 -5.33 -5.46
CA SER A 32 9.74 -4.42 -4.96
C SER A 32 9.62 -4.45 -3.44
N LYS A 33 9.76 -5.62 -2.80
CA LYS A 33 9.75 -5.74 -1.33
C LYS A 33 10.82 -4.88 -0.64
N GLN A 34 11.94 -4.65 -1.31
CA GLN A 34 13.07 -3.90 -0.75
C GLN A 34 13.00 -2.40 -1.06
N ASN A 35 12.38 -2.02 -2.18
CA ASN A 35 12.42 -0.66 -2.70
C ASN A 35 11.09 0.10 -2.62
N ASP A 36 9.95 -0.58 -2.48
CA ASP A 36 8.63 0.05 -2.52
C ASP A 36 8.41 0.99 -1.32
N PRO A 37 8.28 2.31 -1.53
CA PRO A 37 8.14 3.26 -0.43
C PRO A 37 6.83 3.11 0.35
N GLN A 38 5.77 2.60 -0.28
CA GLN A 38 4.48 2.39 0.37
C GLN A 38 4.59 1.28 1.44
N LEU A 39 5.20 0.14 1.09
CA LEU A 39 5.44 -0.94 2.03
C LEU A 39 6.41 -0.54 3.15
N LEU A 40 7.54 0.10 2.80
CA LEU A 40 8.54 0.53 3.77
C LEU A 40 7.98 1.55 4.78
N SER A 41 7.11 2.47 4.32
CA SER A 41 6.43 3.43 5.18
C SER A 41 5.51 2.74 6.19
N VAL A 42 4.71 1.76 5.75
CA VAL A 42 3.83 1.00 6.66
C VAL A 42 4.63 0.11 7.61
N LYS A 43 5.75 -0.47 7.16
CA LYS A 43 6.68 -1.20 8.02
C LYS A 43 7.22 -0.32 9.15
N ALA A 44 7.69 0.88 8.84
CA ALA A 44 8.19 1.82 9.84
C ALA A 44 7.10 2.24 10.84
N LYS A 45 5.85 2.44 10.37
CA LYS A 45 4.70 2.72 11.25
C LYS A 45 4.38 1.55 12.18
N ARG A 46 4.45 0.31 11.67
CA ARG A 46 4.31 -0.90 12.49
C ARG A 46 5.40 -0.95 13.56
N ASP A 47 6.66 -0.78 13.18
CA ASP A 47 7.78 -0.83 14.12
C ASP A 47 7.67 0.27 15.19
N ALA A 48 7.23 1.47 14.82
CA ALA A 48 6.92 2.55 15.77
C ALA A 48 5.76 2.20 16.71
N ALA A 49 4.73 1.50 16.23
CA ALA A 49 3.61 1.05 17.07
C ALA A 49 4.05 -0.04 18.07
N PHE A 50 4.97 -0.93 17.69
CA PHE A 50 5.58 -1.87 18.64
C PHE A 50 6.44 -1.17 19.69
N GLU A 51 7.23 -0.17 19.30
CA GLU A 51 8.01 0.63 20.26
C GLU A 51 7.11 1.44 21.21
N ALA A 52 5.92 1.86 20.75
CA ALA A 52 4.93 2.52 21.59
C ALA A 52 4.44 1.65 22.76
N ILE A 53 4.57 0.31 22.69
CA ILE A 53 4.32 -0.59 23.83
C ILE A 53 5.34 -0.31 24.94
N THR A 54 6.62 -0.16 24.59
CA THR A 54 7.69 0.15 25.56
C THR A 54 7.44 1.50 26.22
N SER A 55 7.12 2.54 25.44
CA SER A 55 6.79 3.85 26.01
C SER A 55 5.53 3.80 26.87
N SER A 56 4.51 3.03 26.49
CA SER A 56 3.29 2.89 27.30
C SER A 56 3.53 2.10 28.58
N ARG A 57 4.43 1.12 28.56
CA ARG A 57 4.86 0.38 29.74
C ARG A 57 5.61 1.29 30.71
N SER A 58 6.36 2.28 30.21
CA SER A 58 7.20 3.15 31.04
C SER A 58 6.44 3.84 32.18
N SER A 59 5.15 4.17 32.01
CA SER A 59 4.33 4.78 33.07
C SER A 59 4.10 3.86 34.27
N LEU A 60 4.25 2.54 34.09
CA LEU A 60 4.16 1.53 35.14
C LEU A 60 5.50 1.31 35.86
N LEU A 61 6.59 1.91 35.39
CA LEU A 61 7.93 1.84 35.99
C LEU A 61 8.26 3.10 36.79
N PRO A 62 9.27 3.01 37.67
CA PRO A 62 9.80 4.17 38.38
C PRO A 62 10.19 5.31 37.46
N GLN A 63 9.67 6.50 37.75
CA GLN A 63 10.10 7.74 37.12
C GLN A 63 11.08 8.45 38.05
N ILE A 64 12.34 8.60 37.63
CA ILE A 64 13.38 9.28 38.40
C ILE A 64 13.79 10.53 37.64
N ASN A 65 13.63 11.69 38.27
CA ASN A 65 13.94 12.99 37.67
C ASN A 65 14.92 13.76 38.56
N LEU A 66 15.94 14.35 37.94
CA LEU A 66 16.79 15.36 38.55
C LEU A 66 16.30 16.73 38.09
N THR A 67 16.03 17.61 39.03
CA THR A 67 15.72 19.02 38.78
C THR A 67 16.77 19.88 39.44
N ALA A 68 17.24 20.91 38.74
CA ALA A 68 18.15 21.90 39.30
C ALA A 68 17.80 23.26 38.71
N GLY A 69 17.82 24.29 39.55
CA GLY A 69 17.46 25.64 39.16
C GLY A 69 18.16 26.68 40.01
N TYR A 70 18.37 27.84 39.43
CA TYR A 70 18.84 29.02 40.14
C TYR A 70 17.89 30.17 39.86
N ASN A 71 17.24 30.67 40.90
CA ASN A 71 16.24 31.73 40.80
C ASN A 71 16.78 33.01 41.43
N LEU A 72 16.64 34.12 40.71
CA LEU A 72 16.92 35.47 41.19
C LEU A 72 15.60 36.21 41.26
N THR A 73 15.18 36.54 42.48
CA THR A 73 14.02 37.40 42.72
C THR A 73 14.53 38.77 43.13
N ARG A 74 14.00 39.81 42.48
CA ARG A 74 14.24 41.21 42.82
C ARG A 74 12.88 41.85 42.98
N GLY A 75 12.67 42.56 44.06
CA GLY A 75 11.37 43.16 44.36
C GLY A 75 11.52 44.21 45.45
N ASP A 76 10.63 45.19 45.41
CA ASP A 76 10.56 46.24 46.41
C ASP A 76 9.16 46.21 47.04
N THR A 77 9.08 46.34 48.36
CA THR A 77 7.83 46.42 49.12
C THR A 77 7.75 47.77 49.82
N ASP A 78 6.84 48.63 49.36
CA ASP A 78 6.52 49.87 50.06
C ASP A 78 5.86 49.57 51.40
N LEU A 79 6.40 50.16 52.46
CA LEU A 79 5.91 50.01 53.83
C LEU A 79 4.94 51.15 54.17
N ASP A 80 3.80 50.81 54.79
CA ASP A 80 2.73 51.76 55.16
C ASP A 80 3.19 52.93 56.06
N ALA A 81 4.31 52.79 56.76
CA ALA A 81 4.91 53.82 57.62
C ALA A 81 5.84 54.81 56.88
N GLY A 82 5.99 54.67 55.56
CA GLY A 82 6.92 55.44 54.74
C GLY A 82 8.31 54.80 54.70
N GLY A 83 8.68 54.29 53.52
CA GLY A 83 9.94 53.59 53.24
C GLY A 83 9.69 52.47 52.22
N SER A 84 10.68 52.08 51.44
CA SER A 84 10.61 50.89 50.59
C SER A 84 11.67 49.87 51.04
N ARG A 85 11.44 48.61 50.72
CA ARG A 85 12.13 47.45 51.28
C ARG A 85 12.50 46.49 50.16
N ASP A 86 13.80 46.39 49.88
CA ASP A 86 14.36 45.47 48.90
C ASP A 86 14.23 44.01 49.40
N ASN A 87 13.39 43.25 48.70
CA ASN A 87 13.20 41.82 48.92
C ASN A 87 13.95 41.01 47.86
N ASP A 88 15.26 41.20 47.83
CA ASP A 88 16.17 40.50 46.94
C ASP A 88 16.44 39.09 47.47
N GLN A 89 16.24 38.09 46.61
CA GLN A 89 16.47 36.69 46.95
C GLN A 89 17.21 35.98 45.82
N ASN A 90 18.19 35.16 46.21
CA ASN A 90 18.89 34.25 45.32
C ASN A 90 18.67 32.83 45.84
N ALA A 91 18.16 31.93 45.02
CA ALA A 91 17.85 30.57 45.44
C ALA A 91 18.45 29.54 44.47
N LEU A 92 19.43 28.77 44.92
CA LEU A 92 19.90 27.56 44.25
C LEU A 92 19.10 26.38 44.77
N SER A 93 18.39 25.66 43.90
CA SER A 93 17.71 24.42 44.24
C SER A 93 18.19 23.28 43.37
N ALA A 94 18.37 22.11 43.98
CA ALA A 94 18.67 20.88 43.27
C ALA A 94 17.95 19.73 43.98
N GLY A 95 17.27 18.87 43.24
CA GLY A 95 16.52 17.77 43.82
C GLY A 95 16.39 16.58 42.90
N ILE A 96 16.45 15.39 43.48
CA ILE A 96 16.10 14.13 42.81
C ILE A 96 14.74 13.71 43.33
N SER A 97 13.78 13.50 42.42
CA SER A 97 12.45 12.99 42.73
C SER A 97 12.24 11.63 42.07
N PHE A 98 11.60 10.72 42.79
CA PHE A 98 11.13 9.43 42.33
C PHE A 98 9.60 9.39 42.44
N SER A 99 8.92 8.87 41.42
CA SER A 99 7.48 8.61 41.42
C SER A 99 7.20 7.25 40.81
N GLN A 100 6.42 6.41 41.50
CA GLN A 100 5.97 5.11 41.04
C GLN A 100 4.45 4.98 41.18
N GLU A 101 3.76 4.65 40.09
CA GLU A 101 2.34 4.29 40.14
C GLU A 101 2.21 2.90 40.77
N LEU A 102 1.63 2.81 41.98
CA LEU A 102 1.32 1.52 42.62
C LEU A 102 -0.01 0.96 42.12
N TYR A 103 -1.00 1.84 41.95
CA TYR A 103 -2.28 1.48 41.38
C TYR A 103 -2.85 2.64 40.56
N LYS A 104 -3.06 2.41 39.26
CA LYS A 104 -3.79 3.32 38.39
C LYS A 104 -4.36 2.53 37.23
N ARG A 105 -5.69 2.34 37.21
CA ARG A 105 -6.33 1.46 36.22
C ARG A 105 -6.12 1.92 34.78
N SER A 106 -6.06 3.24 34.54
CA SER A 106 -5.87 3.79 33.20
C SER A 106 -4.55 3.35 32.57
N SER A 107 -3.43 3.36 33.31
CA SER A 107 -2.11 2.99 32.79
C SER A 107 -2.03 1.55 32.28
N TRP A 108 -2.72 0.61 32.96
CA TRP A 108 -2.81 -0.78 32.50
C TRP A 108 -3.65 -0.92 31.23
N ILE A 109 -4.78 -0.21 31.13
CA ILE A 109 -5.62 -0.22 29.93
C ILE A 109 -4.88 0.47 28.76
N THR A 110 -4.13 1.54 29.02
CA THR A 110 -3.29 2.20 28.01
C THR A 110 -2.23 1.25 27.45
N LEU A 111 -1.63 0.42 28.29
CA LEU A 111 -0.70 -0.61 27.83
C LEU A 111 -1.39 -1.66 26.95
N ASP A 112 -2.55 -2.20 27.36
CA ASP A 112 -3.31 -3.17 26.54
C ASP A 112 -3.74 -2.59 25.19
N ASN A 113 -4.23 -1.34 25.20
CA ASN A 113 -4.55 -0.60 23.98
C ASN A 113 -3.34 -0.40 23.07
N ALA A 114 -2.15 -0.13 23.62
CA ALA A 114 -0.91 -0.01 22.83
C ALA A 114 -0.54 -1.35 22.19
N GLU A 115 -0.68 -2.47 22.91
CA GLU A 115 -0.45 -3.81 22.38
C GLU A 115 -1.44 -4.14 21.24
N LYS A 116 -2.72 -3.81 21.41
CA LYS A 116 -3.74 -3.97 20.34
C LYS A 116 -3.47 -3.08 19.15
N THR A 117 -3.05 -1.84 19.38
CA THR A 117 -2.68 -0.90 18.30
C THR A 117 -1.49 -1.43 17.51
N ALA A 118 -0.49 -2.02 18.16
CA ALA A 118 0.63 -2.69 17.49
C ALA A 118 0.16 -3.89 16.65
N ARG A 119 -0.75 -4.73 17.17
CA ARG A 119 -1.36 -5.83 16.40
C ARG A 119 -2.17 -5.34 15.20
N GLN A 120 -2.89 -4.23 15.34
CA GLN A 120 -3.60 -3.59 14.24
C GLN A 120 -2.63 -3.11 13.16
N ALA A 121 -1.52 -2.48 13.56
CA ALA A 121 -0.49 -2.03 12.64
C ALA A 121 0.19 -3.21 11.92
N ASP A 122 0.37 -4.35 12.59
CA ASP A 122 0.88 -5.57 11.99
C ASP A 122 -0.09 -6.17 10.95
N ALA A 123 -1.38 -6.24 11.26
CA ALA A 123 -2.41 -6.62 10.29
C ALA A 123 -2.47 -5.67 9.08
N SER A 124 -2.31 -4.37 9.30
CA SER A 124 -2.23 -3.37 8.24
C SER A 124 -0.98 -3.52 7.37
N TYR A 125 0.16 -3.87 7.98
CA TYR A 125 1.39 -4.20 7.26
C TYR A 125 1.20 -5.44 6.37
N ALA A 126 0.64 -6.52 6.92
CA ALA A 126 0.33 -7.72 6.15
C ALA A 126 -0.65 -7.44 4.99
N ALA A 127 -1.67 -6.61 5.20
CA ALA A 127 -2.60 -6.20 4.14
C ALA A 127 -1.87 -5.40 3.04
N THR A 128 -0.92 -4.54 3.42
CA THR A 128 -0.10 -3.78 2.49
C THR A 128 0.85 -4.68 1.71
N GLN A 129 1.38 -5.75 2.33
CA GLN A 129 2.15 -6.77 1.61
C GLN A 129 1.30 -7.47 0.54
N GLN A 130 0.07 -7.88 0.85
CA GLN A 130 -0.85 -8.44 -0.14
C GLN A 130 -1.20 -7.44 -1.26
N ALA A 131 -1.37 -6.16 -0.91
CA ALA A 131 -1.59 -5.11 -1.90
C ALA A 131 -0.36 -4.89 -2.80
N LEU A 132 0.86 -5.01 -2.28
CA LEU A 132 2.08 -4.96 -3.08
C LEU A 132 2.13 -6.12 -4.08
N ILE A 133 1.83 -7.35 -3.63
CA ILE A 133 1.75 -8.53 -4.51
C ILE A 133 0.85 -8.24 -5.71
N LEU A 134 -0.38 -7.77 -5.45
CA LEU A 134 -1.33 -7.48 -6.52
C LEU A 134 -0.88 -6.32 -7.41
N ARG A 135 -0.36 -5.23 -6.84
CA ARG A 135 0.09 -4.05 -7.60
C ARG A 135 1.27 -4.39 -8.52
N VAL A 136 2.21 -5.20 -8.06
CA VAL A 136 3.31 -5.72 -8.87
C VAL A 136 2.78 -6.59 -10.01
N ALA A 137 1.88 -7.54 -9.72
CA ALA A 137 1.28 -8.38 -10.75
C ALA A 137 0.51 -7.54 -11.79
N GLN A 138 -0.25 -6.53 -11.36
CA GLN A 138 -0.97 -5.62 -12.25
C GLN A 138 -0.03 -4.83 -13.15
N ALA A 139 1.05 -4.24 -12.61
CA ALA A 139 2.04 -3.51 -13.40
C ALA A 139 2.78 -4.43 -14.38
N TYR A 140 3.17 -5.63 -13.93
CA TYR A 140 3.83 -6.64 -14.76
C TYR A 140 2.95 -7.07 -15.94
N PHE A 141 1.71 -7.44 -15.68
CA PHE A 141 0.79 -7.84 -16.75
C PHE A 141 0.33 -6.67 -17.61
N ALA A 142 0.35 -5.43 -17.12
CA ALA A 142 0.13 -4.24 -17.94
C ALA A 142 1.26 -4.03 -18.96
N VAL A 143 2.52 -4.29 -18.58
CA VAL A 143 3.65 -4.29 -19.52
C VAL A 143 3.47 -5.38 -20.57
N LEU A 144 3.20 -6.64 -20.15
CA LEU A 144 2.99 -7.73 -21.09
C LEU A 144 1.83 -7.47 -22.06
N LYS A 145 0.73 -6.93 -21.54
CA LYS A 145 -0.43 -6.51 -22.33
C LYS A 145 -0.08 -5.45 -23.37
N ALA A 146 0.65 -4.41 -22.96
CA ALA A 146 1.09 -3.35 -23.87
C ALA A 146 2.07 -3.88 -24.92
N GLN A 147 2.94 -4.82 -24.54
CA GLN A 147 3.89 -5.47 -25.42
C GLN A 147 3.18 -6.32 -26.48
N ASP A 148 2.23 -7.18 -26.08
CA ASP A 148 1.43 -7.97 -27.02
C ASP A 148 0.63 -7.07 -27.97
N ASN A 149 0.04 -5.98 -27.46
CA ASN A 149 -0.68 -5.02 -28.30
C ASN A 149 0.24 -4.37 -29.34
N LEU A 150 1.46 -3.98 -28.96
CA LEU A 150 2.44 -3.45 -29.91
C LEU A 150 2.86 -4.50 -30.96
N ASP A 151 3.06 -5.75 -30.53
CA ASP A 151 3.40 -6.86 -31.45
C ASP A 151 2.24 -7.12 -32.44
N PHE A 152 0.98 -7.05 -32.00
CA PHE A 152 -0.19 -7.17 -32.88
C PHE A 152 -0.34 -6.00 -33.85
N VAL A 153 -0.18 -4.75 -33.39
CA VAL A 153 -0.25 -3.56 -34.25
C VAL A 153 0.88 -3.55 -35.30
N ARG A 154 2.08 -4.01 -34.94
CA ARG A 154 3.19 -4.18 -35.89
C ARG A 154 2.89 -5.25 -36.94
N ALA A 155 2.27 -6.35 -36.54
CA ALA A 155 1.84 -7.40 -37.47
C ALA A 155 0.71 -6.90 -38.39
N GLU A 156 -0.23 -6.12 -37.88
CA GLU A 156 -1.27 -5.44 -38.67
C GLU A 156 -0.64 -4.50 -39.69
N LYS A 157 0.29 -3.63 -39.25
CA LYS A 157 1.03 -2.71 -40.15
C LYS A 157 1.70 -3.47 -41.29
N ALA A 158 2.36 -4.58 -40.98
CA ALA A 158 3.03 -5.40 -41.99
C ALA A 158 2.04 -6.05 -42.97
N ALA A 159 0.86 -6.47 -42.50
CA ALA A 159 -0.20 -7.01 -43.35
C ALA A 159 -0.80 -5.94 -44.28
N VAL A 160 -1.16 -4.78 -43.72
CA VAL A 160 -1.71 -3.64 -44.47
C VAL A 160 -0.69 -3.08 -45.46
N ALA A 161 0.60 -3.03 -45.11
CA ALA A 161 1.67 -2.64 -46.04
C ALA A 161 1.74 -3.54 -47.28
N ARG A 162 1.64 -4.87 -47.07
CA ARG A 162 1.63 -5.84 -48.19
C ARG A 162 0.39 -5.65 -49.07
N GLN A 163 -0.77 -5.42 -48.46
CA GLN A 163 -2.02 -5.17 -49.18
C GLN A 163 -1.96 -3.86 -49.98
N LEU A 164 -1.41 -2.79 -49.42
CA LEU A 164 -1.18 -1.53 -50.10
C LEU A 164 -0.25 -1.69 -51.32
N GLU A 165 0.86 -2.40 -51.16
CA GLU A 165 1.80 -2.66 -52.25
C GLU A 165 1.15 -3.48 -53.37
N GLN A 166 0.40 -4.53 -53.01
CA GLN A 166 -0.33 -5.35 -53.96
C GLN A 166 -1.38 -4.53 -54.73
N THR A 167 -2.11 -3.65 -54.05
CA THR A 167 -3.11 -2.77 -54.67
C THR A 167 -2.48 -1.74 -55.60
N LYS A 168 -1.31 -1.16 -55.24
CA LYS A 168 -0.55 -0.28 -56.13
C LYS A 168 -0.13 -0.99 -57.42
N GLN A 169 0.44 -2.18 -57.30
CA GLN A 169 0.84 -2.99 -58.46
C GLN A 169 -0.35 -3.32 -59.37
N ARG A 170 -1.51 -3.69 -58.79
CA ARG A 170 -2.74 -3.95 -59.56
C ARG A 170 -3.27 -2.69 -60.24
N PHE A 171 -3.18 -1.53 -59.61
CA PHE A 171 -3.56 -0.25 -60.21
C PHE A 171 -2.66 0.10 -61.41
N GLU A 172 -1.34 -0.09 -61.30
CA GLU A 172 -0.38 0.18 -62.38
C GLU A 172 -0.65 -0.65 -63.65
N VAL A 173 -1.13 -1.88 -63.49
CA VAL A 173 -1.55 -2.75 -64.60
C VAL A 173 -3.03 -2.60 -64.98
N GLY A 174 -3.76 -1.65 -64.38
CA GLY A 174 -5.15 -1.33 -64.69
C GLY A 174 -6.19 -2.33 -64.17
N LEU A 175 -5.84 -3.17 -63.20
CA LEU A 175 -6.71 -4.21 -62.61
C LEU A 175 -7.47 -3.75 -61.35
N SER A 176 -7.19 -2.55 -60.83
CA SER A 176 -7.84 -1.98 -59.63
C SER A 176 -8.02 -0.47 -59.80
N ALA A 177 -8.96 0.12 -59.06
CA ALA A 177 -9.27 1.55 -59.14
C ALA A 177 -8.30 2.37 -58.27
N ILE A 178 -8.08 3.64 -58.62
CA ILE A 178 -7.25 4.55 -57.79
C ILE A 178 -7.84 4.75 -56.38
N THR A 179 -9.15 4.60 -56.22
CA THR A 179 -9.84 4.64 -54.92
C THR A 179 -9.31 3.57 -53.97
N ASP A 180 -9.08 2.35 -54.47
CA ASP A 180 -8.56 1.22 -53.68
C ASP A 180 -7.17 1.52 -53.11
N VAL A 181 -6.32 2.21 -53.90
CA VAL A 181 -4.98 2.64 -53.45
C VAL A 181 -5.09 3.69 -52.34
N HIS A 182 -6.01 4.65 -52.49
CA HIS A 182 -6.23 5.69 -51.48
C HIS A 182 -6.82 5.13 -50.19
N ASP A 183 -7.76 4.19 -50.27
CA ASP A 183 -8.34 3.52 -49.10
C ASP A 183 -7.28 2.71 -48.35
N ALA A 184 -6.45 1.94 -49.07
CA ALA A 184 -5.35 1.19 -48.49
C ALA A 184 -4.28 2.11 -47.86
N GLN A 185 -3.98 3.25 -48.49
CA GLN A 185 -3.04 4.23 -47.95
C GLN A 185 -3.59 4.87 -46.66
N ALA A 186 -4.86 5.26 -46.65
CA ALA A 186 -5.51 5.83 -45.46
C ALA A 186 -5.50 4.83 -44.28
N GLN A 187 -5.77 3.55 -44.54
CA GLN A 187 -5.70 2.51 -43.51
C GLN A 187 -4.26 2.31 -43.01
N TYR A 188 -3.27 2.30 -43.92
CA TYR A 188 -1.86 2.19 -43.54
C TYR A 188 -1.41 3.35 -42.64
N ASP A 189 -1.79 4.58 -43.00
CA ASP A 189 -1.47 5.78 -42.22
C ASP A 189 -2.16 5.76 -40.84
N GLY A 190 -3.37 5.19 -40.75
CA GLY A 190 -4.05 4.94 -39.48
C GLY A 190 -3.29 3.98 -38.58
N VAL A 191 -2.85 2.83 -39.11
CA VAL A 191 -2.08 1.84 -38.32
C VAL A 191 -0.70 2.37 -37.90
N LEU A 192 -0.08 3.25 -38.70
CA LEU A 192 1.13 3.96 -38.29
C LEU A 192 0.92 4.82 -37.04
N ALA A 193 -0.22 5.53 -36.97
CA ALA A 193 -0.56 6.30 -35.77
C ALA A 193 -0.79 5.37 -34.56
N ASP A 194 -1.48 4.24 -34.77
CA ASP A 194 -1.73 3.25 -33.70
C ASP A 194 -0.43 2.62 -33.17
N GLU A 195 0.59 2.41 -34.02
CA GLU A 195 1.90 1.90 -33.59
C GLU A 195 2.59 2.88 -32.62
N VAL A 196 2.60 4.17 -32.96
CA VAL A 196 3.20 5.21 -32.11
C VAL A 196 2.49 5.28 -30.75
N LEU A 197 1.16 5.18 -30.74
CA LEU A 197 0.38 5.16 -29.50
C LEU A 197 0.65 3.89 -28.68
N ALA A 198 0.78 2.73 -29.33
CA ALA A 198 1.10 1.47 -28.68
C ALA A 198 2.52 1.47 -28.07
N GLU A 199 3.51 2.06 -28.75
CA GLU A 199 4.88 2.21 -28.26
C GLU A 199 4.95 3.15 -27.04
N ASN A 200 4.22 4.27 -27.09
CA ASN A 200 4.08 5.16 -25.94
C ASN A 200 3.41 4.44 -24.75
N SER A 201 2.33 3.69 -25.00
CA SER A 201 1.66 2.89 -23.96
C SER A 201 2.61 1.87 -23.31
N LEU A 202 3.42 1.16 -24.10
CA LEU A 202 4.44 0.24 -23.58
C LEU A 202 5.47 0.97 -22.71
N THR A 203 5.94 2.13 -23.16
CA THR A 203 6.90 2.96 -22.41
C THR A 203 6.31 3.39 -21.07
N ASN A 204 5.07 3.88 -21.04
CA ASN A 204 4.38 4.28 -19.80
C ASN A 204 4.14 3.09 -18.86
N SER A 205 3.85 1.90 -19.38
CA SER A 205 3.71 0.70 -18.56
C SER A 205 5.02 0.32 -17.87
N TYR A 206 6.17 0.49 -18.52
CA TYR A 206 7.48 0.29 -17.88
C TYR A 206 7.77 1.34 -16.81
N GLU A 207 7.38 2.60 -17.02
CA GLU A 207 7.52 3.64 -15.98
C GLU A 207 6.65 3.34 -14.75
N ALA A 208 5.43 2.83 -14.94
CA ALA A 208 4.58 2.39 -13.83
C ALA A 208 5.20 1.22 -13.04
N LEU A 209 5.88 0.29 -13.72
CA LEU A 209 6.61 -0.79 -13.06
C LEU A 209 7.82 -0.26 -12.28
N ARG A 210 8.57 0.68 -12.88
CA ARG A 210 9.72 1.36 -12.28
C ARG A 210 9.36 2.15 -11.02
N GLU A 211 8.18 2.76 -10.97
CA GLU A 211 7.68 3.45 -9.78
C GLU A 211 7.66 2.52 -8.55
N ILE A 212 7.31 1.25 -8.76
CA ILE A 212 7.19 0.24 -7.69
C ILE A 212 8.56 -0.35 -7.34
N THR A 213 9.35 -0.71 -8.35
CA THR A 213 10.61 -1.45 -8.17
C THR A 213 11.81 -0.55 -7.89
N GLY A 214 11.72 0.74 -8.25
CA GLY A 214 12.80 1.70 -8.19
C GLY A 214 13.88 1.53 -9.27
N GLN A 215 13.71 0.59 -10.20
CA GLN A 215 14.72 0.24 -11.22
C GLN A 215 14.12 0.12 -12.61
N GLU A 216 14.96 0.32 -13.64
CA GLU A 216 14.55 0.18 -15.04
C GLU A 216 14.55 -1.30 -15.44
N HIS A 217 13.45 -1.76 -16.03
CA HIS A 217 13.30 -3.11 -16.58
C HIS A 217 13.21 -3.04 -18.10
N LYS A 218 13.80 -4.01 -18.80
CA LYS A 218 13.83 -4.03 -20.27
C LYS A 218 13.18 -5.24 -20.90
N ASN A 219 13.32 -6.40 -20.26
CA ASN A 219 12.80 -7.67 -20.77
C ASN A 219 12.11 -8.41 -19.63
N LEU A 220 10.86 -8.81 -19.85
CA LEU A 220 10.06 -9.58 -18.91
C LEU A 220 9.79 -10.98 -19.47
N ASN A 221 9.59 -11.95 -18.58
CA ASN A 221 9.09 -13.27 -18.98
C ASN A 221 7.65 -13.18 -19.51
N VAL A 222 7.39 -13.73 -20.69
CA VAL A 222 6.07 -13.69 -21.34
C VAL A 222 5.21 -14.89 -20.93
N LEU A 223 3.90 -14.76 -21.05
CA LEU A 223 2.97 -15.85 -20.73
C LEU A 223 3.15 -17.04 -21.69
N ASP A 224 3.29 -18.26 -21.15
CA ASP A 224 3.23 -19.47 -21.97
C ASP A 224 1.79 -19.78 -22.37
N THR A 225 1.39 -19.19 -23.50
CA THR A 225 0.04 -19.35 -24.07
C THR A 225 -0.34 -20.79 -24.42
N LYS A 226 0.63 -21.71 -24.56
CA LYS A 226 0.35 -23.13 -24.86
C LYS A 226 0.01 -23.93 -23.62
N ARG A 227 0.56 -23.56 -22.47
CA ARG A 227 0.29 -24.20 -21.17
C ARG A 227 -0.81 -23.51 -20.39
N PHE A 228 -1.14 -22.27 -20.74
CA PHE A 228 -2.20 -21.50 -20.10
C PHE A 228 -3.54 -22.23 -20.15
N THR A 229 -4.18 -22.35 -18.99
CA THR A 229 -5.53 -22.91 -18.87
C THR A 229 -6.34 -22.13 -17.84
N ALA A 230 -7.59 -21.84 -18.17
CA ALA A 230 -8.53 -21.20 -17.26
C ALA A 230 -9.47 -22.26 -16.67
N SER A 231 -9.35 -22.50 -15.38
CA SER A 231 -10.18 -23.47 -14.65
C SER A 231 -11.22 -22.76 -13.78
N ARG A 232 -12.39 -23.39 -13.66
CA ARG A 232 -13.46 -22.93 -12.77
C ARG A 232 -13.24 -23.52 -11.39
N SER A 233 -13.20 -22.68 -10.36
CA SER A 233 -13.23 -23.15 -8.98
C SER A 233 -14.58 -23.80 -8.66
N SER A 234 -14.55 -24.98 -8.05
CA SER A 234 -15.73 -25.69 -7.55
C SER A 234 -16.26 -25.11 -6.24
N THR A 235 -15.49 -24.26 -5.56
CA THR A 235 -15.83 -23.74 -4.24
C THR A 235 -17.05 -22.79 -4.32
N PRO A 236 -18.11 -23.00 -3.52
CA PRO A 236 -19.28 -22.12 -3.48
C PRO A 236 -18.92 -20.72 -2.93
N ALA A 237 -19.76 -19.72 -3.23
CA ALA A 237 -19.41 -18.32 -2.89
C ALA A 237 -19.44 -18.11 -1.38
N GLU A 238 -20.36 -18.82 -0.73
CA GLU A 238 -20.62 -18.83 0.70
C GLU A 238 -19.40 -19.34 1.47
N ALA A 239 -18.77 -20.43 1.01
CA ALA A 239 -17.55 -20.95 1.63
C ALA A 239 -16.36 -19.98 1.50
N LEU A 240 -16.24 -19.26 0.38
CA LEU A 240 -15.20 -18.23 0.22
C LEU A 240 -15.45 -17.01 1.11
N ILE A 241 -16.72 -16.67 1.36
CA ILE A 241 -17.09 -15.59 2.28
C ILE A 241 -16.78 -15.98 3.71
N GLU A 242 -17.07 -17.22 4.11
CA GLU A 242 -16.73 -17.75 5.44
C GLU A 242 -15.22 -17.74 5.66
N GLU A 243 -14.44 -18.20 4.67
CA GLU A 243 -12.98 -18.12 4.74
C GLU A 243 -12.48 -16.66 4.82
N ALA A 244 -13.10 -15.74 4.07
CA ALA A 244 -12.77 -14.32 4.12
C ALA A 244 -13.10 -13.71 5.50
N GLN A 245 -14.12 -14.19 6.21
CA GLN A 245 -14.43 -13.72 7.56
C GLN A 245 -13.34 -14.07 8.57
N GLU A 246 -12.59 -15.13 8.35
CA GLU A 246 -11.50 -15.55 9.24
C GLU A 246 -10.17 -14.93 8.85
N LYS A 247 -9.87 -14.88 7.55
CA LYS A 247 -8.52 -14.59 7.03
C LYS A 247 -8.35 -13.18 6.45
N ASN A 248 -9.43 -12.47 6.14
CA ASN A 248 -9.31 -11.14 5.54
C ASN A 248 -8.64 -10.15 6.51
N LEU A 249 -7.52 -9.57 6.09
CA LEU A 249 -6.69 -8.71 6.92
C LEU A 249 -7.34 -7.35 7.22
N SER A 250 -8.14 -6.82 6.29
CA SER A 250 -8.91 -5.57 6.52
C SER A 250 -9.99 -5.80 7.58
N LEU A 251 -10.66 -6.95 7.55
CA LEU A 251 -11.65 -7.32 8.56
C LEU A 251 -11.00 -7.58 9.92
N LEU A 252 -9.83 -8.23 9.95
CA LEU A 252 -9.04 -8.40 11.17
C LEU A 252 -8.67 -7.04 11.79
N SER A 253 -8.14 -6.10 10.98
CA SER A 253 -7.80 -4.76 11.43
C SER A 253 -9.03 -4.00 11.98
N ALA A 254 -10.18 -4.11 11.30
CA ALA A 254 -11.43 -3.50 11.76
C ALA A 254 -11.96 -4.12 13.06
N ARG A 255 -11.80 -5.44 13.27
CA ARG A 255 -12.15 -6.11 14.54
C ARG A 255 -11.30 -5.59 15.69
N ILE A 256 -9.98 -5.50 15.48
CA ILE A 256 -9.05 -4.97 16.48
C ILE A 256 -9.39 -3.50 16.80
N ALA A 257 -9.76 -2.70 15.79
CA ALA A 257 -10.21 -1.32 16.00
C ALA A 257 -11.43 -1.24 16.91
N THR A 258 -12.43 -2.10 16.70
CA THR A 258 -13.64 -2.19 17.54
C THR A 258 -13.29 -2.61 18.97
N ASP A 259 -12.35 -3.54 19.14
CA ASP A 259 -11.87 -3.96 20.47
C ASP A 259 -11.15 -2.82 21.21
N ILE A 260 -10.31 -2.04 20.51
CA ILE A 260 -9.68 -0.82 21.07
C ILE A 260 -10.76 0.21 21.45
N ALA A 261 -11.74 0.45 20.59
CA ALA A 261 -12.82 1.39 20.87
C ALA A 261 -13.63 0.97 22.11
N LYS A 262 -13.85 -0.33 22.30
CA LYS A 262 -14.49 -0.90 23.49
C LYS A 262 -13.65 -0.69 24.75
N GLU A 263 -12.34 -0.89 24.67
CA GLU A 263 -11.45 -0.62 25.80
C GLU A 263 -11.33 0.86 26.14
N ASN A 264 -11.46 1.75 25.16
CA ASN A 264 -11.50 3.18 25.40
C ASN A 264 -12.69 3.62 26.27
N ILE A 265 -13.81 2.88 26.27
CA ILE A 265 -14.91 3.07 27.23
C ILE A 265 -14.44 2.75 28.66
N SER A 266 -13.71 1.64 28.81
CA SER A 266 -13.13 1.24 30.09
C SER A 266 -12.03 2.22 30.55
N LEU A 267 -11.23 2.74 29.62
CA LEU A 267 -10.23 3.77 29.87
C LEU A 267 -10.87 5.06 30.36
N ALA A 268 -11.90 5.56 29.66
CA ALA A 268 -12.62 6.77 30.06
C ALA A 268 -13.29 6.62 31.43
N SER A 269 -14.00 5.51 31.66
CA SER A 269 -14.66 5.24 32.95
C SER A 269 -13.68 5.00 34.11
N SER A 270 -12.45 4.56 33.83
CA SER A 270 -11.40 4.39 34.84
C SER A 270 -11.02 5.69 35.55
N GLY A 271 -11.38 6.86 35.01
CA GLY A 271 -11.22 8.15 35.68
C GLY A 271 -11.98 8.26 37.02
N HIS A 272 -12.98 7.41 37.26
CA HIS A 272 -13.69 7.34 38.55
C HIS A 272 -12.96 6.51 39.62
N LEU A 273 -11.94 5.74 39.23
CA LEU A 273 -11.24 4.84 40.14
C LEU A 273 -10.15 5.60 40.92
N PRO A 274 -9.85 5.17 42.16
CA PRO A 274 -8.75 5.74 42.91
C PRO A 274 -7.41 5.48 42.21
N SER A 275 -6.44 6.35 42.46
CA SER A 275 -5.05 6.15 42.05
C SER A 275 -4.13 6.26 43.27
N LEU A 276 -3.13 5.39 43.34
CA LEU A 276 -2.15 5.32 44.42
C LEU A 276 -0.75 5.44 43.83
N THR A 277 0.00 6.46 44.25
CA THR A 277 1.40 6.67 43.89
C THR A 277 2.30 6.59 45.11
N LEU A 278 3.51 6.08 44.90
CA LEU A 278 4.62 6.19 45.84
C LEU A 278 5.54 7.29 45.34
N ASP A 279 5.60 8.38 46.09
CA ASP A 279 6.39 9.55 45.77
C ASP A 279 7.49 9.70 46.80
N GLY A 280 8.67 10.10 46.36
CA GLY A 280 9.77 10.38 47.26
C GLY A 280 10.85 11.20 46.58
N GLY A 281 11.74 11.78 47.37
CA GLY A 281 12.77 12.62 46.83
C GLY A 281 13.71 13.18 47.87
N TYR A 282 14.80 13.72 47.36
CA TYR A 282 15.77 14.48 48.12
C TYR A 282 15.89 15.86 47.48
N ASN A 283 15.67 16.90 48.28
CA ASN A 283 15.75 18.28 47.82
C ASN A 283 16.79 19.04 48.64
N TYR A 284 17.69 19.70 47.94
CA TYR A 284 18.62 20.70 48.43
C TYR A 284 18.13 22.07 47.97
N ALA A 285 18.08 23.01 48.90
CA ALA A 285 17.84 24.41 48.58
C ALA A 285 18.79 25.28 49.40
N ASP A 286 19.47 26.21 48.73
CA ASP A 286 20.29 27.24 49.34
C ASP A 286 19.70 28.59 48.96
N ILE A 287 19.20 29.30 49.96
CA ILE A 287 18.48 30.55 49.79
C ILE A 287 19.26 31.65 50.50
N GLY A 288 19.75 32.60 49.72
CA GLY A 288 20.24 33.87 50.22
C GLY A 288 19.18 34.95 50.09
N SER A 289 19.00 35.77 51.12
CA SER A 289 18.01 36.86 51.17
C SER A 289 18.65 38.13 51.73
N SER A 290 18.31 39.29 51.16
CA SER A 290 18.73 40.60 51.71
C SER A 290 18.17 40.88 53.11
N GLU A 291 17.12 40.16 53.51
CA GLU A 291 16.25 40.49 54.64
C GLU A 291 16.18 39.40 55.72
N ASN A 292 16.45 38.15 55.36
CA ASN A 292 16.47 37.01 56.27
C ASN A 292 17.85 36.37 56.33
N SER A 293 18.12 35.55 57.35
CA SER A 293 19.36 34.77 57.38
C SER A 293 19.41 33.80 56.20
N ASP A 294 20.57 33.74 55.53
CA ASP A 294 20.87 32.69 54.57
C ASP A 294 20.56 31.31 55.17
N GLY A 295 19.89 30.49 54.38
CA GLY A 295 19.35 29.22 54.84
C GLY A 295 19.62 28.11 53.84
N THR A 296 20.37 27.10 54.28
CA THR A 296 20.51 25.85 53.55
C THR A 296 19.54 24.82 54.10
N THR A 297 18.72 24.24 53.23
CA THR A 297 17.74 23.21 53.55
C THR A 297 18.06 21.92 52.82
N ASN A 298 18.08 20.81 53.56
CA ASN A 298 18.16 19.46 53.03
C ASN A 298 16.90 18.71 53.47
N ASN A 299 16.09 18.23 52.52
CA ASN A 299 14.85 17.54 52.83
C ASN A 299 14.76 16.21 52.08
N PHE A 300 14.66 15.11 52.83
CA PHE A 300 14.29 13.80 52.31
C PHE A 300 12.82 13.54 52.62
N ASN A 301 12.04 13.17 51.60
CA ASN A 301 10.65 12.78 51.78
C ASN A 301 10.33 11.46 51.08
N ILE A 302 9.38 10.74 51.65
CA ILE A 302 8.76 9.56 51.05
C ILE A 302 7.32 9.51 51.52
N GLY A 303 6.38 9.27 50.62
CA GLY A 303 4.95 9.34 50.90
C GLY A 303 4.14 8.50 49.94
N LEU A 304 3.02 8.00 50.43
CA LEU A 304 1.97 7.40 49.61
C LEU A 304 0.91 8.45 49.36
N ASN A 305 0.56 8.66 48.10
CA ASN A 305 -0.48 9.60 47.69
C ASN A 305 -1.66 8.84 47.10
N LEU A 306 -2.80 8.90 47.78
CA LEU A 306 -4.07 8.32 47.35
C LEU A 306 -4.99 9.42 46.83
N ASN A 307 -5.26 9.41 45.53
CA ASN A 307 -6.17 10.35 44.88
C ASN A 307 -7.46 9.64 44.47
N VAL A 308 -8.60 10.08 45.03
CA VAL A 308 -9.93 9.52 44.76
C VAL A 308 -10.85 10.62 44.23
N PRO A 309 -11.12 10.67 42.91
CA PRO A 309 -12.02 11.66 42.34
C PRO A 309 -13.47 11.44 42.80
N LEU A 310 -14.01 12.33 43.63
CA LEU A 310 -15.40 12.23 44.10
C LEU A 310 -16.39 12.87 43.12
N TYR A 311 -16.06 14.04 42.59
CA TYR A 311 -16.88 14.75 41.61
C TYR A 311 -16.02 15.62 40.71
N THR A 312 -16.11 15.42 39.39
CA THR A 312 -15.29 16.11 38.38
C THR A 312 -16.13 16.97 37.44
N GLY A 313 -17.23 17.56 37.92
CA GLY A 313 -18.10 18.41 37.10
C GLY A 313 -18.75 17.69 35.90
N GLY A 314 -18.93 16.37 35.98
CA GLY A 314 -19.48 15.56 34.87
C GLY A 314 -18.49 15.21 33.75
N ASN A 315 -17.22 15.61 33.84
CA ASN A 315 -16.22 15.36 32.79
C ASN A 315 -16.08 13.86 32.45
N ILE A 316 -15.86 12.99 33.44
CA ILE A 316 -15.63 11.56 33.23
C ILE A 316 -16.87 10.88 32.60
N THR A 317 -18.06 11.25 33.06
CA THR A 317 -19.32 10.74 32.50
C THR A 317 -19.49 11.17 31.04
N SER A 318 -19.14 12.42 30.70
CA SER A 318 -19.19 12.91 29.33
C SER A 318 -18.17 12.19 28.43
N GLN A 319 -16.93 12.01 28.89
CA GLN A 319 -15.89 11.27 28.16
C GLN A 319 -16.27 9.80 27.94
N THR A 320 -16.90 9.16 28.93
CA THR A 320 -17.38 7.78 28.79
C THR A 320 -18.46 7.68 27.71
N LYS A 321 -19.44 8.60 27.70
CA LYS A 321 -20.47 8.68 26.64
C LYS A 321 -19.87 8.94 25.25
N GLN A 322 -18.85 9.80 25.15
CA GLN A 322 -18.14 10.02 23.89
C GLN A 322 -17.47 8.73 23.40
N ALA A 323 -16.81 7.98 24.30
CA ALA A 323 -16.21 6.69 23.96
C ALA A 323 -17.27 5.65 23.54
N GLU A 324 -18.45 5.63 24.16
CA GLU A 324 -19.57 4.77 23.76
C GLU A 324 -20.04 5.08 22.32
N PHE A 325 -20.20 6.36 21.98
CA PHE A 325 -20.56 6.74 20.60
C PHE A 325 -19.46 6.40 19.60
N ASN A 326 -18.18 6.55 19.96
CA ASN A 326 -17.06 6.15 19.12
C ASN A 326 -17.02 4.63 18.90
N TYR A 327 -17.37 3.83 19.91
CA TYR A 327 -17.53 2.38 19.76
C TYR A 327 -18.67 2.03 18.80
N VAL A 328 -19.81 2.72 18.89
CA VAL A 328 -20.91 2.54 17.93
C VAL A 328 -20.46 2.88 16.51
N ALA A 329 -19.77 4.01 16.30
CA ALA A 329 -19.22 4.39 15.00
C ALA A 329 -18.26 3.32 14.44
N THR A 330 -17.29 2.89 15.24
CA THR A 330 -16.32 1.86 14.84
C THR A 330 -16.99 0.52 14.55
N SER A 331 -18.07 0.18 15.27
CA SER A 331 -18.87 -1.01 15.00
C SER A 331 -19.60 -0.93 13.65
N GLN A 332 -20.06 0.26 13.25
CA GLN A 332 -20.62 0.47 11.91
C GLN A 332 -19.54 0.42 10.82
N ASP A 333 -18.33 0.92 11.10
CA ASP A 333 -17.19 0.81 10.18
C ASP A 333 -16.77 -0.66 9.96
N LEU A 334 -16.84 -1.49 11.01
CA LEU A 334 -16.65 -2.93 10.91
C LEU A 334 -17.71 -3.60 10.04
N GLU A 335 -18.99 -3.25 10.23
CA GLU A 335 -20.09 -3.77 9.38
C GLU A 335 -19.95 -3.32 7.92
N ALA A 336 -19.54 -2.07 7.68
CA ALA A 336 -19.26 -1.57 6.34
C ALA A 336 -18.10 -2.32 5.68
N THR A 337 -17.02 -2.57 6.43
CA THR A 337 -15.87 -3.37 5.98
C THR A 337 -16.29 -4.79 5.65
N TYR A 338 -17.08 -5.42 6.52
CA TYR A 338 -17.63 -6.76 6.29
C TYR A 338 -18.45 -6.83 4.99
N ARG A 339 -19.40 -5.91 4.80
CA ARG A 339 -20.20 -5.84 3.56
C ARG A 339 -19.34 -5.56 2.33
N GLY A 340 -18.29 -4.74 2.49
CA GLY A 340 -17.30 -4.49 1.45
C GLY A 340 -16.59 -5.77 1.00
N VAL A 341 -16.09 -6.56 1.96
CA VAL A 341 -15.44 -7.86 1.69
C VAL A 341 -16.40 -8.84 1.03
N VAL A 342 -17.65 -8.96 1.53
CA VAL A 342 -18.67 -9.83 0.93
C VAL A 342 -18.96 -9.44 -0.53
N LYS A 343 -19.11 -8.13 -0.80
CA LYS A 343 -19.31 -7.61 -2.15
C LYS A 343 -18.13 -7.96 -3.04
N GLU A 344 -16.90 -7.77 -2.56
CA GLU A 344 -15.67 -7.99 -3.33
C GLU A 344 -15.48 -9.47 -3.67
N VAL A 345 -15.62 -10.38 -2.70
CA VAL A 345 -15.50 -11.83 -2.93
C VAL A 345 -16.52 -12.31 -3.97
N ARG A 346 -17.77 -11.83 -3.88
CA ARG A 346 -18.81 -12.15 -4.87
C ARG A 346 -18.49 -11.59 -6.26
N ALA A 347 -18.04 -10.33 -6.32
CA ALA A 347 -17.68 -9.68 -7.57
C ALA A 347 -16.53 -10.41 -8.25
N GLN A 348 -15.45 -10.72 -7.53
CA GLN A 348 -14.29 -11.40 -8.11
C GLN A 348 -14.59 -12.82 -8.56
N LYS A 349 -15.41 -13.56 -7.80
CA LYS A 349 -15.91 -14.86 -8.28
C LYS A 349 -16.72 -14.74 -9.57
N ASN A 350 -17.58 -13.73 -9.68
CA ASN A 350 -18.36 -13.49 -10.91
C ASN A 350 -17.44 -13.10 -12.07
N ASN A 351 -16.44 -12.24 -11.84
CA ASN A 351 -15.46 -11.82 -12.83
C ASN A 351 -14.63 -12.99 -13.36
N ILE A 352 -14.22 -13.93 -12.49
CA ILE A 352 -13.52 -15.15 -12.92
C ILE A 352 -14.43 -16.00 -13.82
N ASN A 353 -15.69 -16.23 -13.43
CA ASN A 353 -16.62 -16.99 -14.25
C ASN A 353 -16.88 -16.32 -15.61
N ALA A 354 -17.03 -14.99 -15.64
CA ALA A 354 -17.19 -14.22 -16.85
C ALA A 354 -15.93 -14.28 -17.73
N SER A 355 -14.74 -14.16 -17.14
CA SER A 355 -13.45 -14.22 -17.83
C SER A 355 -13.22 -15.58 -18.51
N ILE A 356 -13.61 -16.67 -17.86
CA ILE A 356 -13.54 -18.02 -18.46
C ILE A 356 -14.47 -18.11 -19.69
N GLY A 357 -15.69 -17.57 -19.61
CA GLY A 357 -16.62 -17.54 -20.73
C GLY A 357 -16.11 -16.66 -21.89
N ALA A 358 -15.61 -15.47 -21.56
CA ALA A 358 -15.04 -14.53 -22.52
C ALA A 358 -13.81 -15.12 -23.22
N LEU A 359 -12.92 -15.80 -22.49
CA LEU A 359 -11.74 -16.44 -23.06
C LEU A 359 -12.11 -17.44 -24.16
N ARG A 360 -13.05 -18.35 -23.90
CA ARG A 360 -13.53 -19.31 -24.91
C ARG A 360 -14.16 -18.62 -26.12
N ALA A 361 -14.91 -17.55 -25.89
CA ALA A 361 -15.53 -16.77 -26.95
C ALA A 361 -14.48 -16.07 -27.82
N TYR A 362 -13.45 -15.47 -27.21
CA TYR A 362 -12.36 -14.82 -27.94
C TYR A 362 -11.44 -15.81 -28.67
N GLU A 363 -11.18 -16.99 -28.09
CA GLU A 363 -10.48 -18.08 -28.78
C GLU A 363 -11.22 -18.46 -30.07
N GLN A 364 -12.53 -18.68 -29.99
CA GLN A 364 -13.36 -18.95 -31.17
C GLN A 364 -13.42 -17.75 -32.12
N SER A 365 -13.46 -16.53 -31.60
CA SER A 365 -13.46 -15.30 -32.40
C SER A 365 -12.20 -15.15 -33.23
N VAL A 366 -11.03 -15.49 -32.69
CA VAL A 366 -9.76 -15.48 -33.45
C VAL A 366 -9.78 -16.50 -34.58
N VAL A 367 -10.27 -17.72 -34.33
CA VAL A 367 -10.42 -18.75 -35.37
C VAL A 367 -11.36 -18.26 -36.48
N SER A 368 -12.53 -17.73 -36.11
CA SER A 368 -13.52 -17.22 -37.06
C SER A 368 -13.01 -16.01 -37.85
N ALA A 369 -12.34 -15.05 -37.19
CA ALA A 369 -11.76 -13.88 -37.85
C ALA A 369 -10.65 -14.25 -38.83
N LYS A 370 -9.84 -15.26 -38.48
CA LYS A 370 -8.79 -15.78 -39.36
C LYS A 370 -9.39 -16.43 -40.61
N SER A 371 -10.37 -17.32 -40.46
CA SER A 371 -11.04 -17.93 -41.61
C SER A 371 -11.79 -16.91 -42.46
N ALA A 372 -12.36 -15.87 -41.84
CA ALA A 372 -12.99 -14.77 -42.56
C ALA A 372 -11.96 -13.99 -43.40
N LEU A 373 -10.79 -13.68 -42.83
CA LEU A 373 -9.69 -13.03 -43.55
C LEU A 373 -9.25 -13.87 -44.75
N GLU A 374 -8.95 -15.15 -44.54
CA GLU A 374 -8.55 -16.09 -45.61
C GLU A 374 -9.58 -16.15 -46.75
N ALA A 375 -10.88 -16.18 -46.41
CA ALA A 375 -11.96 -16.17 -47.39
C ALA A 375 -12.09 -14.83 -48.12
N THR A 376 -11.91 -13.70 -47.42
CA THR A 376 -11.94 -12.36 -48.05
C THR A 376 -10.75 -12.12 -48.97
N GLU A 377 -9.55 -12.59 -48.60
CA GLU A 377 -8.36 -12.51 -49.44
C GLU A 377 -8.55 -13.32 -50.73
N ALA A 378 -9.01 -14.58 -50.62
CA ALA A 378 -9.34 -15.39 -51.79
C ALA A 378 -10.43 -14.75 -52.65
N GLY A 379 -11.45 -14.15 -52.02
CA GLY A 379 -12.52 -13.43 -52.70
C GLY A 379 -12.04 -12.19 -53.45
N PHE A 380 -11.07 -11.46 -52.90
CA PHE A 380 -10.43 -10.30 -53.52
C PHE A 380 -9.54 -10.70 -54.70
N ASP A 381 -8.85 -11.83 -54.60
CA ASP A 381 -8.03 -12.35 -55.71
C ASP A 381 -8.85 -12.71 -56.95
N VAL A 382 -10.10 -13.16 -56.77
CA VAL A 382 -11.03 -13.46 -57.87
C VAL A 382 -12.01 -12.32 -58.18
N GLY A 383 -11.86 -11.15 -57.54
CA GLY A 383 -12.67 -9.95 -57.79
C GLY A 383 -14.11 -9.99 -57.25
N THR A 384 -14.43 -10.89 -56.33
CA THR A 384 -15.75 -10.99 -55.67
C THR A 384 -15.85 -10.19 -54.37
N ARG A 385 -14.71 -9.69 -53.86
CA ARG A 385 -14.59 -8.82 -52.69
C ARG A 385 -13.70 -7.62 -53.01
N THR A 386 -13.85 -6.56 -52.23
CA THR A 386 -13.08 -5.31 -52.38
C THR A 386 -11.84 -5.32 -51.48
N ILE A 387 -10.88 -4.44 -51.74
CA ILE A 387 -9.72 -4.28 -50.85
C ILE A 387 -10.14 -3.82 -49.45
N VAL A 388 -11.21 -3.01 -49.35
CA VAL A 388 -11.75 -2.52 -48.09
C VAL A 388 -12.25 -3.70 -47.24
N ASP A 389 -12.90 -4.71 -47.85
CA ASP A 389 -13.32 -5.92 -47.14
C ASP A 389 -12.11 -6.66 -46.52
N VAL A 390 -10.99 -6.72 -47.24
CA VAL A 390 -9.77 -7.40 -46.79
C VAL A 390 -9.08 -6.61 -45.67
N LEU A 391 -9.00 -5.28 -45.80
CA LEU A 391 -8.46 -4.39 -44.77
C LEU A 391 -9.28 -4.49 -43.47
N ASP A 392 -10.61 -4.46 -43.57
CA ASP A 392 -11.52 -4.62 -42.45
C ASP A 392 -11.40 -6.00 -41.78
N ALA A 393 -11.31 -7.07 -42.57
CA ALA A 393 -11.11 -8.41 -42.05
C ALA A 393 -9.76 -8.56 -41.34
N THR A 394 -8.71 -7.91 -41.87
CA THR A 394 -7.37 -7.88 -41.28
C THR A 394 -7.42 -7.21 -39.91
N ARG A 395 -8.01 -6.03 -39.82
CA ARG A 395 -8.19 -5.31 -38.56
C ARG A 395 -8.96 -6.13 -37.52
N ARG A 396 -10.08 -6.76 -37.92
CA ARG A 396 -10.89 -7.62 -37.03
C ARG A 396 -10.10 -8.80 -36.46
N LEU A 397 -9.17 -9.39 -37.23
CA LEU A 397 -8.31 -10.46 -36.74
C LEU A 397 -7.35 -9.97 -35.65
N TYR A 398 -6.70 -8.82 -35.85
CA TYR A 398 -5.78 -8.26 -34.85
C TYR A 398 -6.51 -7.73 -33.61
N ASP A 399 -7.70 -7.15 -33.77
CA ASP A 399 -8.58 -6.80 -32.65
C ASP A 399 -9.00 -8.05 -31.85
N ALA A 400 -9.33 -9.15 -32.53
CA ALA A 400 -9.65 -10.42 -31.86
C ALA A 400 -8.45 -10.99 -31.10
N ASN A 401 -7.24 -10.94 -31.67
CA ASN A 401 -6.00 -11.37 -31.00
C ASN A 401 -5.71 -10.54 -29.75
N LYS A 402 -5.86 -9.21 -29.84
CA LYS A 402 -5.73 -8.29 -28.71
C LYS A 402 -6.73 -8.64 -27.60
N ASN A 403 -8.01 -8.76 -27.93
CA ASN A 403 -9.05 -9.10 -26.96
C ASN A 403 -8.80 -10.46 -26.28
N LEU A 404 -8.29 -11.45 -27.02
CA LEU A 404 -7.90 -12.74 -26.46
C LEU A 404 -6.73 -12.59 -25.47
N SER A 405 -5.70 -11.81 -25.81
CA SER A 405 -4.57 -11.61 -24.89
C SER A 405 -5.00 -10.86 -23.63
N ASP A 406 -5.79 -9.79 -23.78
CA ASP A 406 -6.40 -9.04 -22.70
C ASP A 406 -7.18 -9.96 -21.74
N ALA A 407 -7.99 -10.87 -22.28
CA ALA A 407 -8.79 -11.80 -21.49
C ALA A 407 -7.92 -12.78 -20.67
N ARG A 408 -6.76 -13.21 -21.19
CA ARG A 408 -5.83 -14.09 -20.46
C ARG A 408 -5.26 -13.38 -19.24
N TYR A 409 -4.77 -12.16 -19.39
CA TYR A 409 -4.21 -11.37 -18.28
C TYR A 409 -5.28 -11.00 -17.26
N ASN A 410 -6.47 -10.60 -17.71
CA ASN A 410 -7.59 -10.29 -16.82
C ASN A 410 -8.03 -11.49 -15.97
N TYR A 411 -7.99 -12.70 -16.54
CA TYR A 411 -8.26 -13.92 -15.77
C TYR A 411 -7.26 -14.11 -14.63
N ILE A 412 -5.95 -14.03 -14.92
CA ILE A 412 -4.88 -14.19 -13.91
C ILE A 412 -5.05 -13.15 -12.79
N LEU A 413 -5.24 -11.88 -13.17
CA LEU A 413 -5.46 -10.79 -12.20
C LEU A 413 -6.72 -11.00 -11.36
N SER A 414 -7.82 -11.47 -11.95
CA SER A 414 -9.05 -11.75 -11.21
C SER A 414 -8.88 -12.87 -10.17
N VAL A 415 -8.04 -13.87 -10.47
CA VAL A 415 -7.70 -14.93 -9.51
C VAL A 415 -6.91 -14.37 -8.33
N LEU A 416 -5.90 -13.54 -8.58
CA LEU A 416 -5.12 -12.89 -7.52
C LEU A 416 -5.98 -11.93 -6.68
N GLN A 417 -6.88 -11.17 -7.32
CA GLN A 417 -7.83 -10.29 -6.64
C GLN A 417 -8.80 -11.08 -5.74
N LEU A 418 -9.27 -12.26 -6.18
CA LEU A 418 -10.08 -13.12 -5.32
C LEU A 418 -9.29 -13.60 -4.09
N ARG A 419 -8.04 -14.03 -4.27
CA ARG A 419 -7.16 -14.43 -3.15
C ARG A 419 -6.93 -13.30 -2.16
N GLN A 420 -6.73 -12.06 -2.66
CA GLN A 420 -6.60 -10.87 -1.81
C GLN A 420 -7.90 -10.58 -1.05
N ALA A 421 -9.05 -10.64 -1.73
CA ALA A 421 -10.35 -10.41 -1.10
C ALA A 421 -10.65 -11.42 0.02
N ILE A 422 -10.19 -12.66 -0.12
CA ILE A 422 -10.27 -13.69 0.92
C ILE A 422 -9.23 -13.46 2.03
N GLY A 423 -8.11 -12.81 1.71
CA GLY A 423 -6.97 -12.63 2.62
C GLY A 423 -5.95 -13.77 2.57
N THR A 424 -6.01 -14.63 1.55
CA THR A 424 -5.10 -15.78 1.38
C THR A 424 -3.97 -15.53 0.38
N LEU A 425 -3.93 -14.34 -0.24
CA LEU A 425 -2.87 -14.00 -1.19
C LEU A 425 -1.49 -14.04 -0.51
N SER A 426 -0.59 -14.80 -1.11
CA SER A 426 0.72 -15.12 -0.56
C SER A 426 1.80 -15.06 -1.64
N GLU A 427 3.06 -15.11 -1.23
CA GLU A 427 4.18 -15.14 -2.16
C GLU A 427 4.17 -16.41 -3.03
N GLN A 428 3.59 -17.50 -2.52
CA GLN A 428 3.44 -18.74 -3.29
C GLN A 428 2.55 -18.52 -4.52
N ASP A 429 1.51 -17.69 -4.42
CA ASP A 429 0.65 -17.39 -5.57
C ASP A 429 1.43 -16.67 -6.70
N ILE A 430 2.44 -15.85 -6.34
CA ILE A 430 3.34 -15.25 -7.33
C ILE A 430 4.22 -16.30 -7.99
N LEU A 431 4.80 -17.22 -7.22
CA LEU A 431 5.62 -18.31 -7.75
C LEU A 431 4.81 -19.23 -8.67
N ASP A 432 3.56 -19.53 -8.30
CA ASP A 432 2.66 -20.34 -9.12
C ASP A 432 2.31 -19.66 -10.45
N VAL A 433 2.13 -18.33 -10.43
CA VAL A 433 1.93 -17.54 -11.65
C VAL A 433 3.20 -17.45 -12.48
N ASP A 434 4.36 -17.24 -11.85
CA ASP A 434 5.67 -17.15 -12.50
C ASP A 434 6.05 -18.46 -13.21
N ALA A 435 5.66 -19.61 -12.65
CA ALA A 435 5.83 -20.92 -13.28
C ALA A 435 5.07 -21.07 -14.62
N GLY A 436 4.05 -20.24 -14.85
CA GLY A 436 3.33 -20.13 -16.13
C GLY A 436 3.97 -19.18 -17.14
N LEU A 437 5.06 -18.50 -16.78
CA LEU A 437 5.80 -17.56 -17.61
C LEU A 437 7.07 -18.22 -18.17
N ILE A 438 7.53 -17.73 -19.32
CA ILE A 438 8.74 -18.20 -20.00
C ILE A 438 9.54 -17.02 -20.54
N ALA A 439 10.86 -17.16 -20.59
CA ALA A 439 11.72 -16.17 -21.24
C ALA A 439 11.32 -16.02 -22.72
N LYS A 440 11.17 -14.76 -23.17
CA LYS A 440 10.93 -14.45 -24.59
C LYS A 440 12.15 -14.94 -25.39
N LYS A 441 11.93 -15.86 -26.34
CA LYS A 441 12.98 -16.43 -27.20
C LYS A 441 13.39 -15.50 -28.32
#